data_AF-A0A965UAN1-F1
#
_entry.id   AF-A0A965UAN1-F1
#
_cell.length_a   1.000
_cell.length_b   1.000
_cell.length_c   1.000
_cell.angle_alpha   90.00
_cell.angle_beta   90.00
_cell.angle_gamma   90.00
#
_symmetry.space_group_name_H-M   'P 1'
#
loop_
_entity.id
_entity.type
_entity.pdbx_description
1 polymer ?
#
loop_
_entity_poly.entity_id
_entity_poly.type
_entity_poly.pdbx_seq_one_letter_code
_entity_poly.pdbx_strand_id
1 'polypeptide(L)'
;MIRRPIKLVFVLVLCLGALMGGCALPAGNVGEARILAEARQNYRDASLVVSGVCTQSYIDADGEDCYDLSIEQVLAGQAEPGDTIHCNAAMDIGQRYLLYLQQGENVFHTEDMLGYTLVSGEPLALADGKVFYGGQSVDLNTLLQDMASLNTMISAPSVFYYYDEISALAQAADDIFIGRVSSAPVLADTQFRSQNSGATVERTVPASVVEITAYGGIRGALKYGDKIKLVYAPDMNADVLNAATLTAEPYTEAQTPVLEAGDIYLFFTLKGPDAKQSYYFLINPMQGFVSVTGDLLDSSSGNRALRNIQSLDVAVNAIRKALQGTIS
;
A
#
# COMPACT_ATOMS: atom_id res chain seq x y z
N MET A 1 -50.42 -27.22 64.50
CA MET A 1 -50.11 -28.67 64.51
C MET A 1 -50.31 -29.22 63.10
N ILE A 2 -49.21 -29.62 62.44
CA ILE A 2 -48.90 -31.03 62.08
C ILE A 2 -49.64 -31.44 60.78
N ARG A 3 -49.04 -31.37 59.59
CA ARG A 3 -47.96 -32.16 58.94
C ARG A 3 -48.56 -33.10 57.85
N ARG A 4 -48.21 -32.77 56.60
CA ARG A 4 -47.87 -33.60 55.40
C ARG A 4 -47.91 -35.15 55.52
N PRO A 5 -48.18 -35.88 54.40
CA PRO A 5 -47.17 -36.14 53.35
C PRO A 5 -47.70 -35.91 51.91
N ILE A 6 -46.99 -35.19 51.02
CA ILE A 6 -45.81 -35.58 50.21
C ILE A 6 -46.10 -36.65 49.15
N LYS A 7 -46.26 -36.19 47.90
CA LYS A 7 -45.59 -36.70 46.67
C LYS A 7 -45.33 -35.43 45.80
N LEU A 8 -44.11 -34.91 45.61
CA LEU A 8 -43.01 -35.36 44.71
C LEU A 8 -43.56 -35.68 43.29
N VAL A 9 -43.16 -35.12 42.15
CA VAL A 9 -42.06 -34.22 41.71
C VAL A 9 -42.45 -33.57 40.37
N PHE A 10 -41.99 -32.32 40.18
CA PHE A 10 -41.77 -31.56 38.94
C PHE A 10 -41.26 -32.37 37.73
N VAL A 11 -41.81 -32.14 36.52
CA VAL A 11 -40.99 -31.81 35.33
C VAL A 11 -41.76 -30.84 34.45
N LEU A 12 -41.14 -29.69 34.26
CA LEU A 12 -41.51 -28.55 33.44
C LEU A 12 -41.17 -28.89 31.97
N VAL A 13 -42.17 -29.00 31.10
CA VAL A 13 -41.95 -28.99 29.64
C VAL A 13 -42.11 -27.55 29.18
N LEU A 14 -40.98 -26.85 29.00
CA LEU A 14 -40.93 -25.52 28.41
C LEU A 14 -39.97 -25.52 27.21
N CYS A 15 -40.41 -24.81 26.17
CA CYS A 15 -39.62 -24.32 25.03
C CYS A 15 -39.29 -25.29 23.90
N LEU A 16 -40.21 -25.41 22.94
CA LEU A 16 -39.86 -25.50 21.52
C LEU A 16 -40.90 -24.70 20.72
N GLY A 17 -40.63 -23.42 20.56
CA GLY A 17 -41.43 -22.51 19.77
C GLY A 17 -40.66 -21.21 19.56
N ALA A 18 -40.28 -20.97 18.30
CA ALA A 18 -39.62 -19.80 17.73
C ALA A 18 -38.08 -19.83 17.65
N LEU A 19 -37.61 -19.33 16.47
CA LEU A 19 -36.25 -19.03 16.02
C LEU A 19 -35.50 -20.13 15.26
N MET A 20 -36.02 -20.47 14.08
CA MET A 20 -35.19 -20.78 12.91
C MET A 20 -35.72 -19.96 11.72
N GLY A 21 -35.60 -18.64 11.83
CA GLY A 21 -35.60 -17.76 10.66
C GLY A 21 -34.25 -17.90 9.97
N GLY A 22 -33.99 -19.07 9.37
CA GLY A 22 -32.85 -19.25 8.49
C GLY A 22 -33.11 -18.44 7.23
N CYS A 23 -32.37 -17.35 7.06
CA CYS A 23 -32.21 -16.76 5.74
C CYS A 23 -31.64 -17.86 4.83
N ALA A 24 -32.50 -18.46 4.01
CA ALA A 24 -32.07 -19.29 2.92
C ALA A 24 -31.32 -18.39 1.94
N LEU A 25 -29.99 -18.38 2.02
CA LEU A 25 -29.15 -17.86 0.95
C LEU A 25 -29.42 -18.71 -0.29
N PRO A 26 -29.59 -18.10 -1.48
CA PRO A 26 -29.83 -18.85 -2.71
C PRO A 26 -28.66 -19.81 -2.97
N ALA A 27 -28.98 -21.08 -3.22
CA ALA A 27 -28.05 -22.20 -3.36
C ALA A 27 -27.16 -22.18 -4.63
N GLY A 28 -26.98 -21.00 -5.25
CA GLY A 28 -26.09 -20.79 -6.38
C GLY A 28 -24.76 -20.12 -6.04
N ASN A 29 -24.54 -19.70 -4.79
CA ASN A 29 -23.55 -18.64 -4.50
C ASN A 29 -22.41 -19.01 -3.53
N VAL A 30 -22.32 -20.26 -3.06
CA VAL A 30 -21.28 -20.66 -2.09
C VAL A 30 -19.91 -20.83 -2.76
N GLY A 31 -19.89 -21.33 -4.00
CA GLY A 31 -18.66 -21.51 -4.78
C GLY A 31 -18.04 -20.17 -5.17
N GLU A 32 -18.83 -19.30 -5.79
CA GLU A 32 -18.36 -17.96 -6.18
C GLU A 32 -17.95 -17.12 -4.96
N ALA A 33 -18.74 -17.10 -3.88
CA ALA A 33 -18.37 -16.37 -2.66
C ALA A 33 -17.04 -16.88 -2.06
N ARG A 34 -16.77 -18.19 -2.15
CA ARG A 34 -15.50 -18.77 -1.70
C ARG A 34 -14.35 -18.35 -2.60
N ILE A 35 -14.52 -18.40 -3.93
CA ILE A 35 -13.51 -17.91 -4.89
C ILE A 35 -13.21 -16.44 -4.64
N LEU A 36 -14.23 -15.62 -4.42
CA LEU A 36 -14.03 -14.20 -4.10
C LEU A 36 -13.29 -14.01 -2.77
N ALA A 37 -13.60 -14.80 -1.74
CA ALA A 37 -12.85 -14.73 -0.49
C ALA A 37 -11.37 -15.06 -0.66
N GLU A 38 -11.06 -16.10 -1.45
CA GLU A 38 -9.69 -16.50 -1.78
C GLU A 38 -8.97 -15.46 -2.64
N ALA A 39 -9.62 -14.98 -3.71
CA ALA A 39 -9.09 -13.93 -4.57
C ALA A 39 -8.82 -12.62 -3.82
N ARG A 40 -9.65 -12.26 -2.84
CA ARG A 40 -9.42 -11.10 -1.96
C ARG A 40 -8.19 -11.28 -1.09
N GLN A 41 -7.95 -12.49 -0.58
CA GLN A 41 -6.74 -12.78 0.19
C GLN A 41 -5.51 -12.69 -0.69
N ASN A 42 -5.53 -13.37 -1.85
CA ASN A 42 -4.45 -13.32 -2.83
C ASN A 42 -4.15 -11.87 -3.28
N TYR A 43 -5.18 -11.06 -3.49
CA TYR A 43 -5.03 -9.65 -3.85
C TYR A 43 -4.37 -8.83 -2.73
N ARG A 44 -4.70 -9.08 -1.46
CA ARG A 44 -4.09 -8.35 -0.33
C ARG A 44 -2.60 -8.66 -0.20
N ASP A 45 -2.24 -9.93 -0.40
CA ASP A 45 -0.87 -10.42 -0.22
C ASP A 45 0.01 -10.15 -1.46
N ALA A 46 -0.60 -9.92 -2.63
CA ALA A 46 0.10 -9.58 -3.86
C ALA A 46 0.60 -8.12 -3.87
N SER A 47 1.79 -7.92 -4.44
CA SER A 47 2.32 -6.61 -4.83
C SER A 47 2.04 -6.27 -6.31
N LEU A 48 1.80 -7.30 -7.14
CA LEU A 48 1.54 -7.18 -8.57
C LEU A 48 0.45 -8.19 -8.98
N VAL A 49 -0.52 -7.75 -9.78
CA VAL A 49 -1.57 -8.60 -10.35
C VAL A 49 -1.64 -8.34 -11.85
N VAL A 50 -1.42 -9.37 -12.65
CA VAL A 50 -1.25 -9.26 -14.10
C VAL A 50 -1.99 -10.38 -14.82
N SER A 51 -2.41 -10.11 -16.05
CA SER A 51 -2.80 -11.16 -16.98
C SER A 51 -1.88 -11.17 -18.20
N GLY A 52 -1.64 -12.36 -18.74
CA GLY A 52 -0.73 -12.51 -19.87
C GLY A 52 -0.75 -13.90 -20.46
N VAL A 53 0.12 -14.12 -21.44
CA VAL A 53 0.23 -15.37 -22.20
C VAL A 53 1.56 -16.05 -21.86
N CYS A 54 1.52 -17.35 -21.57
CA CYS A 54 2.74 -18.16 -21.50
C CYS A 54 3.37 -18.26 -22.89
N THR A 55 4.58 -17.75 -23.05
CA THR A 55 5.29 -17.67 -24.33
C THR A 55 6.35 -18.74 -24.49
N GLN A 56 6.93 -19.20 -23.38
CA GLN A 56 8.02 -20.16 -23.38
C GLN A 56 7.97 -21.07 -22.16
N SER A 57 8.48 -22.29 -22.32
CA SER A 57 8.83 -23.21 -21.25
C SER A 57 10.24 -23.75 -21.53
N TYR A 58 11.09 -23.80 -20.51
CA TYR A 58 12.47 -24.26 -20.60
C TYR A 58 12.95 -24.79 -19.24
N ILE A 59 14.09 -25.47 -19.24
CA ILE A 59 14.77 -25.90 -18.01
C ILE A 59 15.88 -24.90 -17.71
N ASP A 60 15.90 -24.35 -16.50
CA ASP A 60 16.90 -23.37 -16.09
C ASP A 60 18.29 -23.99 -15.81
N ALA A 61 19.22 -23.16 -15.33
CA ALA A 61 20.59 -23.60 -15.03
C ALA A 61 20.66 -24.59 -13.84
N ASP A 62 19.67 -24.56 -12.96
CA ASP A 62 19.56 -25.43 -11.78
C ASP A 62 18.80 -26.73 -12.09
N GLY A 63 18.24 -26.85 -13.30
CA GLY A 63 17.51 -28.02 -13.75
C GLY A 63 16.02 -27.98 -13.42
N GLU A 64 15.48 -26.81 -13.06
CA GLU A 64 14.06 -26.61 -12.74
C GLU A 64 13.26 -26.18 -13.96
N ASP A 65 12.00 -26.62 -14.04
CA ASP A 65 11.07 -26.20 -15.08
C ASP A 65 10.68 -24.74 -14.87
N CYS A 66 10.93 -23.91 -15.88
CA CYS A 66 10.66 -22.48 -15.90
C CYS A 66 9.74 -22.12 -17.06
N TYR A 67 8.93 -21.09 -16.85
CA TYR A 67 7.91 -20.62 -17.77
C TYR A 67 7.91 -19.10 -17.84
N ASP A 68 7.84 -18.57 -19.06
CA ASP A 68 7.85 -17.13 -19.31
C ASP A 68 6.47 -16.66 -19.71
N LEU A 69 5.88 -15.79 -18.89
CA LEU A 69 4.62 -15.15 -19.18
C LEU A 69 4.86 -13.71 -19.64
N SER A 70 4.45 -13.38 -20.86
CA SER A 70 4.41 -12.00 -21.33
C SER A 70 3.14 -11.32 -20.83
N ILE A 71 3.29 -10.20 -20.13
CA ILE A 71 2.19 -9.42 -19.59
C ILE A 71 1.38 -8.79 -20.73
N GLU A 72 0.11 -9.12 -20.83
CA GLU A 72 -0.85 -8.43 -21.71
C GLU A 72 -1.49 -7.23 -20.99
N GLN A 73 -1.83 -7.39 -19.71
CA GLN A 73 -2.46 -6.34 -18.90
C GLN A 73 -1.94 -6.33 -17.46
N VAL A 74 -1.70 -5.13 -16.93
CA VAL A 74 -1.42 -4.90 -15.52
C VAL A 74 -2.73 -4.49 -14.85
N LEU A 75 -3.18 -5.31 -13.90
CA LEU A 75 -4.46 -5.11 -13.20
C LEU A 75 -4.26 -4.37 -11.88
N ALA A 76 -3.13 -4.57 -11.21
CA ALA A 76 -2.70 -3.81 -10.04
C ALA A 76 -1.18 -3.94 -9.83
N GLY A 77 -0.53 -2.93 -9.25
CA GLY A 77 0.93 -2.92 -9.05
C GLY A 77 1.68 -2.16 -10.14
N GLN A 78 3.02 -2.30 -10.15
CA GLN A 78 3.92 -1.62 -11.09
C GLN A 78 4.60 -2.64 -12.00
N ALA A 79 4.25 -2.60 -13.28
CA ALA A 79 4.86 -3.32 -14.40
C ALA A 79 4.38 -2.65 -15.71
N GLU A 80 4.92 -3.06 -16.85
CA GLU A 80 4.49 -2.60 -18.17
C GLU A 80 3.95 -3.77 -19.02
N PRO A 81 2.90 -3.56 -19.84
CA PRO A 81 2.52 -4.53 -20.85
C PRO A 81 3.71 -4.84 -21.78
N GLY A 82 3.98 -6.12 -21.99
CA GLY A 82 5.15 -6.61 -22.71
C GLY A 82 6.30 -7.09 -21.80
N ASP A 83 6.32 -6.68 -20.53
CA ASP A 83 7.28 -7.24 -19.56
C ASP A 83 7.10 -8.76 -19.45
N THR A 84 8.18 -9.46 -19.12
CA THR A 84 8.19 -10.92 -18.96
C THR A 84 8.28 -11.28 -17.48
N ILE A 85 7.36 -12.13 -17.03
CA ILE A 85 7.39 -12.75 -15.71
C ILE A 85 7.92 -14.16 -15.85
N HIS A 86 9.03 -14.43 -15.16
CA HIS A 86 9.59 -15.77 -15.01
C HIS A 86 8.89 -16.49 -13.84
N CYS A 87 8.39 -17.69 -14.09
CA CYS A 87 7.67 -18.47 -13.10
C CYS A 87 8.12 -19.93 -13.12
N ASN A 88 8.22 -20.55 -11.94
CA ASN A 88 8.51 -21.98 -11.77
C ASN A 88 7.24 -22.85 -11.68
N ALA A 89 6.06 -22.25 -11.86
CA ALA A 89 4.80 -22.98 -11.86
C ALA A 89 4.33 -23.31 -13.27
N ALA A 90 3.83 -24.53 -13.44
CA ALA A 90 3.49 -25.07 -14.73
C ALA A 90 2.43 -24.24 -15.48
N MET A 91 2.73 -23.92 -16.75
CA MET A 91 1.85 -23.22 -17.67
C MET A 91 1.95 -23.82 -19.07
N ASP A 92 0.85 -23.86 -19.79
CA ASP A 92 0.80 -24.30 -21.18
C ASP A 92 1.13 -23.14 -22.12
N ILE A 93 2.09 -23.35 -23.02
CA ILE A 93 2.49 -22.35 -24.02
C ILE A 93 1.28 -21.95 -24.87
N GLY A 94 1.08 -20.64 -25.04
CA GLY A 94 -0.02 -20.04 -25.79
C GLY A 94 -1.31 -19.88 -24.98
N GLN A 95 -1.39 -20.39 -23.75
CA GLN A 95 -2.52 -20.15 -22.86
C GLN A 95 -2.36 -18.87 -22.04
N ARG A 96 -3.50 -18.31 -21.64
CA ARG A 96 -3.58 -17.10 -20.82
C ARG A 96 -3.76 -17.43 -19.36
N TYR A 97 -3.14 -16.63 -18.50
CA TYR A 97 -3.21 -16.78 -17.05
C TYR A 97 -3.42 -15.43 -16.36
N LEU A 98 -4.05 -15.46 -15.20
CA LEU A 98 -4.07 -14.41 -14.19
C LEU A 98 -3.08 -14.80 -13.09
N LEU A 99 -2.13 -13.92 -12.79
CA LEU A 99 -1.14 -14.13 -11.74
C LEU A 99 -1.33 -13.12 -10.61
N TYR A 100 -1.31 -13.63 -9.37
CA TYR A 100 -1.15 -12.84 -8.16
C TYR A 100 0.29 -13.02 -7.68
N LEU A 101 1.07 -11.96 -7.70
CA LEU A 101 2.51 -12.00 -7.54
C LEU A 101 2.93 -11.16 -6.33
N GLN A 102 3.85 -11.70 -5.54
CA GLN A 102 4.57 -10.97 -4.52
C GLN A 102 6.01 -10.77 -5.01
N GLN A 103 6.49 -9.54 -4.93
CA GLN A 103 7.89 -9.25 -5.24
C GLN A 103 8.77 -9.93 -4.20
N GLY A 104 9.64 -10.82 -4.67
CA GLY A 104 10.66 -11.48 -3.85
C GLY A 104 11.84 -10.55 -3.55
N GLU A 105 12.76 -11.02 -2.71
CA GLU A 105 14.06 -10.36 -2.57
C GLU A 105 14.85 -10.49 -3.88
N ASN A 106 15.59 -9.46 -4.27
CA ASN A 106 16.45 -9.48 -5.45
C ASN A 106 17.39 -10.69 -5.37
N VAL A 107 17.22 -11.66 -6.26
CA VAL A 107 18.13 -12.79 -6.37
C VAL A 107 19.42 -12.27 -7.01
N PHE A 108 20.51 -12.32 -6.25
CA PHE A 108 21.83 -11.73 -6.54
C PHE A 108 22.55 -12.23 -7.81
N HIS A 109 21.90 -12.98 -8.70
CA HIS A 109 22.57 -13.69 -9.80
C HIS A 109 22.16 -13.27 -11.21
N THR A 110 21.22 -12.33 -11.38
CA THR A 110 20.92 -11.75 -12.69
C THR A 110 20.47 -10.30 -12.53
N GLU A 111 21.29 -9.35 -12.99
CA GLU A 111 21.06 -7.90 -12.85
C GLU A 111 19.77 -7.37 -13.51
N ASP A 112 19.00 -8.22 -14.20
CA ASP A 112 17.81 -7.84 -14.98
C ASP A 112 16.51 -8.62 -14.63
N MET A 113 16.48 -9.42 -13.55
CA MET A 113 15.29 -10.23 -13.22
C MET A 113 14.63 -9.80 -11.93
N LEU A 114 13.40 -9.26 -12.03
CA LEU A 114 12.52 -9.09 -10.88
C LEU A 114 11.99 -10.46 -10.46
N GLY A 115 12.52 -10.99 -9.35
CA GLY A 115 12.00 -12.23 -8.77
C GLY A 115 10.59 -12.02 -8.25
N TYR A 116 9.62 -12.76 -8.78
CA TYR A 116 8.25 -12.78 -8.26
C TYR A 116 7.90 -14.19 -7.80
N THR A 117 7.16 -14.28 -6.69
CA THR A 117 6.57 -15.52 -6.20
C THR A 117 5.06 -15.48 -6.36
N LEU A 118 4.46 -16.62 -6.71
CA LEU A 118 3.01 -16.74 -6.81
C LEU A 118 2.38 -16.78 -5.42
N VAL A 119 1.47 -15.84 -5.17
CA VAL A 119 0.68 -15.77 -3.95
C VAL A 119 -0.45 -16.80 -3.96
N SER A 120 -1.07 -17.02 -5.12
CA SER A 120 -2.16 -17.99 -5.28
C SER A 120 -1.70 -19.45 -5.21
N GLY A 121 -0.39 -19.72 -5.10
CA GLY A 121 0.20 -21.06 -5.16
C GLY A 121 0.28 -21.63 -6.59
N GLU A 122 -0.66 -21.30 -7.47
CA GLU A 122 -0.66 -21.70 -8.89
C GLU A 122 -1.09 -20.56 -9.84
N PRO A 123 -0.65 -20.57 -11.11
CA PRO A 123 -1.19 -19.72 -12.17
C PRO A 123 -2.65 -20.03 -12.42
N LEU A 124 -3.50 -19.00 -12.49
CA LEU A 124 -4.93 -19.20 -12.69
C LEU A 124 -5.27 -19.09 -14.17
N ALA A 125 -5.74 -20.17 -14.79
CA ALA A 125 -6.09 -20.15 -16.21
C ALA A 125 -7.16 -19.09 -16.50
N LEU A 126 -6.98 -18.36 -17.61
CA LEU A 126 -7.88 -17.30 -18.07
C LEU A 126 -8.36 -17.64 -19.49
N ALA A 127 -9.65 -17.94 -19.64
CA ALA A 127 -10.26 -18.20 -20.95
C ALA A 127 -11.66 -17.61 -21.01
N ASP A 128 -12.03 -17.05 -22.17
CA ASP A 128 -13.37 -16.48 -22.44
C ASP A 128 -13.85 -15.48 -21.36
N GLY A 129 -12.93 -14.68 -20.82
CA GLY A 129 -13.22 -13.69 -19.77
C GLY A 129 -13.46 -14.29 -18.38
N LYS A 130 -13.15 -15.57 -18.18
CA LYS A 130 -13.31 -16.29 -16.91
C LYS A 130 -11.98 -16.78 -16.38
N VAL A 131 -11.85 -16.70 -15.06
CA VAL A 131 -10.71 -17.21 -14.30
C VAL A 131 -11.10 -18.50 -13.62
N PHE A 132 -10.26 -19.53 -13.76
CA PHE A 132 -10.53 -20.87 -13.24
C PHE A 132 -9.78 -21.11 -11.93
N TYR A 133 -10.51 -21.53 -10.89
CA TYR A 133 -10.02 -21.88 -9.55
C TYR A 133 -10.44 -23.30 -9.22
N GLY A 134 -9.51 -24.27 -9.21
CA GLY A 134 -9.77 -25.63 -8.72
C GLY A 134 -11.03 -26.31 -9.27
N GLY A 135 -11.35 -26.11 -10.56
CA GLY A 135 -12.53 -26.68 -11.23
C GLY A 135 -13.81 -25.83 -11.18
N GLN A 136 -13.76 -24.67 -10.54
CA GLN A 136 -14.80 -23.63 -10.62
C GLN A 136 -14.30 -22.44 -11.44
N SER A 137 -15.20 -21.55 -11.85
CA SER A 137 -14.83 -20.34 -12.59
C SER A 137 -15.57 -19.12 -12.08
N VAL A 138 -14.93 -17.96 -12.14
CA VAL A 138 -15.52 -16.65 -11.87
C VAL A 138 -15.25 -15.72 -13.05
N ASP A 139 -16.17 -14.82 -13.35
CA ASP A 139 -15.94 -13.80 -14.38
C ASP A 139 -14.83 -12.84 -13.94
N LEU A 140 -13.87 -12.57 -14.84
CA LEU A 140 -12.77 -11.64 -14.58
C LEU A 140 -13.30 -10.26 -14.19
N ASN A 141 -14.38 -9.80 -14.82
CA ASN A 141 -15.00 -8.51 -14.49
C ASN A 141 -15.48 -8.44 -13.03
N THR A 142 -15.99 -9.55 -12.49
CA THR A 142 -16.39 -9.62 -11.07
C THR A 142 -15.18 -9.46 -10.16
N LEU A 143 -14.06 -10.13 -10.48
CA LEU A 143 -12.80 -9.95 -9.77
C LEU A 143 -12.30 -8.51 -9.84
N LEU A 144 -12.32 -7.88 -11.03
CA LEU A 144 -11.88 -6.50 -11.20
C LEU A 144 -12.73 -5.50 -10.42
N GLN A 145 -14.05 -5.68 -10.37
CA GLN A 145 -14.94 -4.86 -9.56
C GLN A 145 -14.65 -5.02 -8.06
N ASP A 146 -14.38 -6.25 -7.62
CA ASP A 146 -14.04 -6.54 -6.24
C ASP A 146 -12.67 -5.96 -5.84
N MET A 147 -11.66 -6.08 -6.70
CA MET A 147 -10.35 -5.42 -6.54
C MET A 147 -10.50 -3.90 -6.47
N ALA A 148 -11.31 -3.30 -7.36
CA ALA A 148 -11.56 -1.87 -7.35
C ALA A 148 -12.23 -1.44 -6.04
N SER A 149 -13.20 -2.22 -5.54
CA SER A 149 -13.81 -2.00 -4.23
C SER A 149 -12.78 -2.09 -3.10
N LEU A 150 -11.92 -3.11 -3.13
CA LEU A 150 -10.82 -3.22 -2.19
C LEU A 150 -9.85 -2.04 -2.30
N ASN A 151 -9.67 -1.41 -3.47
CA ASN A 151 -8.73 -0.32 -3.66
C ASN A 151 -9.29 1.07 -3.29
N THR A 152 -10.54 1.15 -2.85
CA THR A 152 -11.18 2.43 -2.47
C THR A 152 -10.56 3.07 -1.21
N MET A 153 -10.02 2.25 -0.31
CA MET A 153 -9.42 2.70 0.94
C MET A 153 -7.90 2.75 0.81
N ILE A 154 -7.30 3.89 1.18
CA ILE A 154 -5.85 4.11 1.06
C ILE A 154 -5.12 3.36 2.18
N SER A 155 -4.15 2.53 1.81
CA SER A 155 -3.24 1.88 2.75
C SER A 155 -2.15 2.87 3.15
N ALA A 156 -2.12 3.23 4.43
CA ALA A 156 -1.21 4.22 5.01
C ALA A 156 -0.26 3.62 6.04
N PRO A 157 0.92 4.22 6.25
CA PRO A 157 1.78 3.91 7.38
C PRO A 157 1.02 3.94 8.70
N SER A 158 1.37 3.05 9.64
CA SER A 158 0.67 2.95 10.92
C SER A 158 1.09 4.01 11.93
N VAL A 159 2.32 4.50 11.82
CA VAL A 159 2.91 5.51 12.71
C VAL A 159 3.70 6.50 11.85
N PHE A 160 3.61 7.77 12.20
CA PHE A 160 4.46 8.84 11.68
C PHE A 160 5.36 9.34 12.81
N TYR A 161 6.64 9.53 12.49
CA TYR A 161 7.64 9.96 13.46
C TYR A 161 8.11 11.38 13.17
N TYR A 162 8.38 12.13 14.24
CA TYR A 162 9.01 13.44 14.22
C TYR A 162 10.50 13.33 14.51
N TYR A 163 11.31 14.13 13.81
CA TYR A 163 12.77 14.08 13.88
C TYR A 163 13.37 15.43 14.26
N ASP A 164 14.23 15.46 15.27
CA ASP A 164 14.85 16.70 15.74
C ASP A 164 15.97 17.20 14.82
N GLU A 165 16.65 16.28 14.14
CA GLU A 165 17.85 16.55 13.33
C GLU A 165 17.63 16.20 11.86
N ILE A 166 18.19 17.00 10.95
CA ILE A 166 18.09 16.74 9.50
C ILE A 166 18.68 15.39 9.11
N SER A 167 19.70 14.91 9.82
CA SER A 167 20.30 13.61 9.54
C SER A 167 19.31 12.47 9.77
N ALA A 168 18.61 12.48 10.91
CA ALA A 168 17.61 11.48 11.24
C ALA A 168 16.40 11.57 10.30
N LEU A 169 15.94 12.79 10.00
CA LEU A 169 14.87 13.03 9.02
C LEU A 169 15.24 12.47 7.64
N ALA A 170 16.44 12.78 7.17
CA ALA A 170 16.93 12.34 5.86
C ALA A 170 17.11 10.82 5.79
N GLN A 171 17.54 10.18 6.88
CA GLN A 171 17.72 8.73 6.97
C GLN A 171 16.40 7.98 6.97
N ALA A 172 15.37 8.54 7.59
CA ALA A 172 14.05 7.94 7.68
C ALA A 172 13.19 8.10 6.41
N ALA A 173 13.43 9.13 5.59
CA ALA A 173 12.69 9.31 4.34
C ALA A 173 13.10 8.27 3.30
N ASP A 174 12.13 7.67 2.59
CA ASP A 174 12.41 6.77 1.47
C ASP A 174 12.92 7.56 0.25
N ASP A 175 12.22 8.65 -0.05
CA ASP A 175 12.52 9.56 -1.15
C ASP A 175 12.64 11.00 -0.62
N ILE A 176 13.62 11.72 -1.15
CA ILE A 176 13.82 13.15 -0.90
C ILE A 176 14.03 13.81 -2.25
N PHE A 177 13.21 14.80 -2.60
CA PHE A 177 13.24 15.40 -3.93
C PHE A 177 12.71 16.83 -3.90
N ILE A 178 13.06 17.60 -4.92
CA ILE A 178 12.47 18.92 -5.16
C ILE A 178 11.36 18.74 -6.19
N GLY A 179 10.19 19.31 -5.95
CA GLY A 179 9.06 19.18 -6.85
C GLY A 179 8.13 20.39 -6.84
N ARG A 180 7.35 20.54 -7.91
CA ARG A 180 6.31 21.55 -8.02
C ARG A 180 4.93 20.91 -7.85
N VAL A 181 4.13 21.47 -6.96
CA VAL A 181 2.74 21.05 -6.80
C VAL A 181 1.97 21.46 -8.06
N SER A 182 1.50 20.47 -8.79
CA SER A 182 0.74 20.65 -10.03
C SER A 182 -0.75 20.84 -9.74
N SER A 183 -1.27 20.14 -8.72
CA SER A 183 -2.64 20.25 -8.25
C SER A 183 -2.71 19.93 -6.76
N ALA A 184 -3.42 20.76 -6.00
CA ALA A 184 -3.74 20.55 -4.58
C ALA A 184 -5.26 20.67 -4.38
N PRO A 185 -6.02 19.59 -4.58
CA PRO A 185 -7.46 19.60 -4.36
C PRO A 185 -7.82 19.92 -2.89
N VAL A 186 -9.05 20.40 -2.67
CA VAL A 186 -9.60 20.61 -1.32
C VAL A 186 -9.67 19.28 -0.57
N LEU A 187 -9.41 19.32 0.74
CA LEU A 187 -9.52 18.14 1.62
C LEU A 187 -10.93 17.56 1.56
N ALA A 188 -11.01 16.23 1.51
CA ALA A 188 -12.25 15.47 1.58
C ALA A 188 -12.10 14.27 2.51
N ASP A 189 -13.22 13.81 3.06
CA ASP A 189 -13.28 12.62 3.90
C ASP A 189 -12.73 11.41 3.12
N THR A 190 -11.56 10.93 3.56
CA THR A 190 -10.85 9.84 2.90
C THR A 190 -10.65 8.71 3.90
N GLN A 191 -10.96 7.49 3.46
CA GLN A 191 -10.76 6.31 4.29
C GLN A 191 -9.33 5.78 4.14
N PHE A 192 -8.72 5.51 5.29
CA PHE A 192 -7.40 4.92 5.40
C PHE A 192 -7.46 3.60 6.16
N ARG A 193 -6.65 2.63 5.75
CA ARG A 193 -6.29 1.48 6.57
C ARG A 193 -4.82 1.53 6.92
N SER A 194 -4.49 1.03 8.10
CA SER A 194 -3.10 0.81 8.51
C SER A 194 -3.01 -0.51 9.27
N GLN A 195 -1.85 -1.17 9.20
CA GLN A 195 -1.59 -2.36 10.01
C GLN A 195 -0.76 -1.99 11.23
N ASN A 196 -1.32 -2.21 12.42
CA ASN A 196 -0.62 -2.00 13.68
C ASN A 196 -0.68 -3.29 14.50
N SER A 197 0.48 -3.88 14.80
CA SER A 197 0.60 -5.08 15.65
C SER A 197 -0.28 -6.25 15.20
N GLY A 198 -0.44 -6.43 13.88
CA GLY A 198 -1.28 -7.48 13.28
C GLY A 198 -2.78 -7.17 13.22
N ALA A 199 -3.22 -6.02 13.74
CA ALA A 199 -4.59 -5.54 13.59
C ALA A 199 -4.69 -4.54 12.44
N THR A 200 -5.78 -4.63 11.67
CA THR A 200 -6.15 -3.59 10.70
C THR A 200 -6.94 -2.50 11.43
N VAL A 201 -6.45 -1.27 11.34
CA VAL A 201 -7.11 -0.08 11.86
C VAL A 201 -7.59 0.75 10.68
N GLU A 202 -8.90 0.98 10.62
CA GLU A 202 -9.54 1.83 9.62
C GLU A 202 -9.90 3.17 10.25
N ARG A 203 -9.61 4.26 9.54
CA ARG A 203 -9.92 5.62 9.99
C ARG A 203 -10.36 6.48 8.80
N THR A 204 -11.29 7.39 9.04
CA THR A 204 -11.64 8.43 8.06
C THR A 204 -11.04 9.74 8.54
N VAL A 205 -10.20 10.35 7.72
CA VAL A 205 -9.65 11.69 7.99
C VAL A 205 -9.75 12.56 6.73
N PRO A 206 -9.91 13.89 6.89
CA PRO A 206 -9.77 14.83 5.79
C PRO A 206 -8.39 14.71 5.14
N ALA A 207 -8.37 14.38 3.85
CA ALA A 207 -7.15 14.28 3.07
C ALA A 207 -7.35 14.75 1.64
N SER A 208 -6.24 15.04 0.97
CA SER A 208 -6.19 15.36 -0.45
C SER A 208 -5.07 14.57 -1.11
N VAL A 209 -5.31 14.13 -2.34
CA VAL A 209 -4.27 13.54 -3.19
C VAL A 209 -3.70 14.67 -4.04
N VAL A 210 -2.52 15.14 -3.65
CA VAL A 210 -1.78 16.20 -4.30
C VAL A 210 -0.96 15.62 -5.45
N GLU A 211 -1.03 16.25 -6.62
CA GLU A 211 -0.18 15.89 -7.75
C GLU A 211 1.06 16.77 -7.77
N ILE A 212 2.24 16.16 -7.87
CA ILE A 212 3.52 16.87 -7.89
C ILE A 212 4.32 16.40 -9.10
N THR A 213 5.00 17.35 -9.75
CA THR A 213 5.99 17.06 -10.79
C THR A 213 7.38 17.23 -10.17
N ALA A 214 8.18 16.15 -10.16
CA ALA A 214 9.52 16.16 -9.60
C ALA A 214 10.50 16.91 -10.54
N TYR A 215 11.37 17.73 -9.95
CA TYR A 215 12.47 18.41 -10.64
C TYR A 215 13.83 17.75 -10.38
N GLY A 216 13.89 16.80 -9.45
CA GLY A 216 15.06 15.97 -9.24
C GLY A 216 15.08 15.35 -7.84
N GLY A 217 15.51 14.09 -7.78
CA GLY A 217 15.77 13.36 -6.55
C GLY A 217 17.11 13.73 -5.92
N ILE A 218 17.11 13.86 -4.60
CA ILE A 218 18.29 13.90 -3.73
C ILE A 218 18.56 12.52 -3.13
N ARG A 219 17.48 11.81 -2.77
CA ARG A 219 17.47 10.41 -2.32
C ARG A 219 16.31 9.69 -3.01
N GLY A 220 16.52 8.40 -3.31
CA GLY A 220 15.51 7.56 -3.93
C GLY A 220 15.61 7.55 -5.45
N ALA A 221 14.55 7.08 -6.11
CA ALA A 221 14.59 6.76 -7.55
C ALA A 221 13.94 7.85 -8.43
N LEU A 222 13.35 8.89 -7.84
CA LEU A 222 12.60 9.91 -8.56
C LEU A 222 13.49 10.76 -9.48
N LYS A 223 13.07 10.88 -10.74
CA LYS A 223 13.75 11.60 -11.82
C LYS A 223 13.00 12.89 -12.17
N TYR A 224 13.68 13.76 -12.92
CA TYR A 224 13.07 14.97 -13.46
C TYR A 224 11.89 14.60 -14.37
N GLY A 225 10.74 15.24 -14.15
CA GLY A 225 9.51 15.04 -14.91
C GLY A 225 8.59 13.95 -14.37
N ASP A 226 9.04 13.17 -13.39
CA ASP A 226 8.19 12.15 -12.76
C ASP A 226 6.97 12.81 -12.10
N LYS A 227 5.81 12.21 -12.29
CA LYS A 227 4.56 12.63 -11.68
C LYS A 227 4.23 11.73 -10.51
N ILE A 228 4.03 12.32 -9.35
CA ILE A 228 3.73 11.58 -8.12
C ILE A 228 2.36 11.98 -7.58
N LYS A 229 1.71 11.03 -6.91
CA LYS A 229 0.50 11.25 -6.12
C LYS A 229 0.88 11.19 -4.65
N LEU A 230 0.83 12.33 -3.98
CA LEU A 230 1.14 12.47 -2.56
C LEU A 230 -0.14 12.58 -1.77
N VAL A 231 -0.29 11.76 -0.73
CA VAL A 231 -1.36 11.91 0.25
C VAL A 231 -0.99 13.02 1.22
N TYR A 232 -1.78 14.10 1.20
CA TYR A 232 -1.71 15.19 2.16
C TYR A 232 -2.88 15.09 3.14
N ALA A 233 -2.58 14.80 4.40
CA ALA A 233 -3.55 14.63 5.48
C ALA A 233 -3.04 15.34 6.74
N PRO A 234 -3.32 16.65 6.92
CA PRO A 234 -2.77 17.45 8.02
C PRO A 234 -3.19 16.94 9.41
N ASP A 235 -4.39 16.39 9.54
CA ASP A 235 -4.93 15.85 10.79
C ASP A 235 -4.10 14.68 11.35
N MET A 236 -3.35 13.97 10.49
CA MET A 236 -2.43 12.91 10.94
C MET A 236 -1.28 13.43 11.80
N ASN A 237 -1.13 14.75 11.95
CA ASN A 237 -0.09 15.37 12.78
C ASN A 237 -0.32 15.14 14.28
N ALA A 238 -1.58 14.99 14.70
CA ALA A 238 -1.93 14.81 16.12
C ALA A 238 -1.40 13.50 16.72
N ASP A 239 -1.13 12.50 15.88
CA ASP A 239 -0.66 11.17 16.27
C ASP A 239 0.87 11.02 16.14
N VAL A 240 1.59 12.10 15.83
CA VAL A 240 3.04 12.03 15.57
C VAL A 240 3.83 11.89 16.88
N LEU A 241 4.71 10.90 16.90
CA LEU A 241 5.63 10.66 18.03
C LEU A 241 7.04 11.12 17.67
N ASN A 242 7.74 11.73 18.61
CA ASN A 242 9.17 11.99 18.46
C ASN A 242 9.94 10.65 18.35
N ALA A 243 10.77 10.51 17.32
CA ALA A 243 11.48 9.26 17.05
C ALA A 243 12.47 8.89 18.16
N ALA A 244 13.08 9.87 18.82
CA ALA A 244 14.09 9.65 19.84
C ALA A 244 13.49 9.36 21.23
N THR A 245 12.38 10.03 21.58
CA THR A 245 11.78 9.94 22.92
C THR A 245 10.50 9.11 22.96
N LEU A 246 9.89 8.82 21.81
CA LEU A 246 8.59 8.17 21.66
C LEU A 246 7.45 8.92 22.37
N THR A 247 7.62 10.22 22.58
CA THR A 247 6.59 11.10 23.18
C THR A 247 5.84 11.84 22.08
N ALA A 248 4.54 12.07 22.30
CA ALA A 248 3.74 12.88 21.39
C ALA A 248 4.28 14.30 21.25
N GLU A 249 4.34 14.80 20.01
CA GLU A 249 4.66 16.21 19.77
C GLU A 249 3.41 17.08 19.97
N PRO A 250 3.56 18.35 20.41
CA PRO A 250 2.44 19.21 20.75
C PRO A 250 1.76 19.84 19.51
N TYR A 251 2.03 19.32 18.30
CA TYR A 251 1.59 19.94 17.06
C TYR A 251 0.22 19.40 16.62
N THR A 252 -0.62 20.30 16.13
CA THR A 252 -1.96 19.99 15.60
C THR A 252 -2.04 20.30 14.11
N GLU A 253 -3.18 19.97 13.49
CA GLU A 253 -3.46 20.31 12.08
C GLU A 253 -3.29 21.81 11.79
N ALA A 254 -3.66 22.68 12.74
CA ALA A 254 -3.63 24.13 12.58
C ALA A 254 -2.23 24.73 12.45
N GLN A 255 -1.20 23.97 12.86
CA GLN A 255 0.21 24.37 12.76
C GLN A 255 0.91 23.70 11.58
N THR A 256 0.21 22.79 10.90
CA THR A 256 0.75 22.05 9.75
C THR A 256 0.92 23.01 8.57
N PRO A 257 2.08 23.02 7.90
CA PRO A 257 2.27 23.79 6.68
C PRO A 257 1.24 23.38 5.62
N VAL A 258 0.89 24.31 4.73
CA VAL A 258 -0.09 24.06 3.66
C VAL A 258 0.63 23.93 2.32
N LEU A 259 0.22 22.95 1.52
CA LEU A 259 0.66 22.82 0.13
C LEU A 259 -0.21 23.69 -0.77
N GLU A 260 0.44 24.52 -1.57
CA GLU A 260 -0.21 25.40 -2.54
C GLU A 260 0.08 24.97 -3.96
N ALA A 261 -0.95 24.98 -4.81
CA ALA A 261 -0.79 24.65 -6.22
C ALA A 261 0.07 25.70 -6.93
N GLY A 262 1.09 25.23 -7.67
CA GLY A 262 2.03 26.08 -8.38
C GLY A 262 3.35 26.30 -7.65
N ASP A 263 3.41 26.04 -6.36
CA ASP A 263 4.61 26.26 -5.53
C ASP A 263 5.59 25.09 -5.60
N ILE A 264 6.84 25.39 -5.27
CA ILE A 264 7.97 24.44 -5.30
C ILE A 264 8.37 24.15 -3.86
N TYR A 265 8.58 22.87 -3.56
CA TYR A 265 8.99 22.43 -2.23
C TYR A 265 10.11 21.39 -2.31
N LEU A 266 10.89 21.33 -1.24
CA LEU A 266 11.74 20.19 -0.90
C LEU A 266 10.89 19.21 -0.09
N PHE A 267 10.71 18.00 -0.60
CA PHE A 267 9.87 16.96 -0.01
C PHE A 267 10.69 15.86 0.68
N PHE A 268 10.15 15.33 1.77
CA PHE A 268 10.61 14.15 2.50
C PHE A 268 9.43 13.18 2.61
N THR A 269 9.51 12.07 1.90
CA THR A 269 8.37 11.16 1.73
C THR A 269 8.70 9.72 2.07
N LEU A 270 7.65 8.98 2.42
CA LEU A 270 7.62 7.54 2.57
C LEU A 270 6.83 6.93 1.41
N LYS A 271 7.18 5.71 1.02
CA LYS A 271 6.38 4.91 0.11
C LYS A 271 5.17 4.35 0.85
N GLY A 272 4.05 4.23 0.13
CA GLY A 272 2.88 3.55 0.67
C GLY A 272 3.17 2.08 1.00
N PRO A 273 2.56 1.52 2.07
CA PRO A 273 2.75 0.14 2.46
C PRO A 273 2.16 -0.88 1.47
N ASP A 274 1.25 -0.44 0.59
CA ASP A 274 0.67 -1.29 -0.45
C ASP A 274 1.24 -0.90 -1.83
N ALA A 275 2.10 -1.74 -2.40
CA ALA A 275 2.73 -1.52 -3.70
C ALA A 275 1.73 -1.35 -4.86
N LYS A 276 0.49 -1.87 -4.70
CA LYS A 276 -0.59 -1.70 -5.69
C LYS A 276 -1.14 -0.27 -5.68
N GLN A 277 -0.93 0.47 -4.61
CA GLN A 277 -1.30 1.87 -4.48
C GLN A 277 -0.05 2.73 -4.64
N SER A 278 0.07 3.37 -5.80
CA SER A 278 1.20 4.28 -6.10
C SER A 278 1.03 5.64 -5.42
N TYR A 279 0.86 5.63 -4.10
CA TYR A 279 0.79 6.82 -3.26
C TYR A 279 2.08 7.01 -2.48
N TYR A 280 2.53 8.24 -2.43
CA TYR A 280 3.56 8.71 -1.51
C TYR A 280 2.88 9.31 -0.27
N PHE A 281 3.55 9.20 0.87
CA PHE A 281 3.13 9.82 2.12
C PHE A 281 4.20 10.81 2.56
N LEU A 282 3.80 11.90 3.20
CA LEU A 282 4.75 12.74 3.92
C LEU A 282 5.34 11.95 5.10
N ILE A 283 6.62 12.13 5.39
CA ILE A 283 7.26 11.50 6.56
C ILE A 283 6.54 11.84 7.87
N ASN A 284 6.05 13.07 7.95
CA ASN A 284 5.00 13.54 8.84
C ASN A 284 4.48 14.88 8.29
N PRO A 285 3.30 15.36 8.70
CA PRO A 285 2.74 16.59 8.15
C PRO A 285 3.58 17.86 8.43
N MET A 286 4.30 17.93 9.56
CA MET A 286 5.11 19.11 9.91
C MET A 286 6.42 19.23 9.14
N GLN A 287 7.05 18.10 8.79
CA GLN A 287 8.42 18.05 8.29
C GLN A 287 8.54 17.45 6.89
N GLY A 288 7.43 16.94 6.35
CA GLY A 288 7.42 16.29 5.05
C GLY A 288 7.65 17.21 3.87
N PHE A 289 7.58 18.53 4.04
CA PHE A 289 7.95 19.47 3.01
C PHE A 289 8.36 20.84 3.56
N VAL A 290 9.13 21.59 2.77
CA VAL A 290 9.56 22.96 3.03
C VAL A 290 9.53 23.77 1.73
N SER A 291 9.02 25.00 1.77
CA SER A 291 8.89 25.85 0.58
C SER A 291 10.26 26.29 0.05
N VAL A 292 10.39 26.33 -1.28
CA VAL A 292 11.61 26.69 -2.00
C VAL A 292 11.32 27.90 -2.89
N THR A 293 11.96 29.03 -2.61
CA THR A 293 11.89 30.24 -3.45
C THR A 293 13.29 30.62 -3.93
N GLY A 294 13.62 30.21 -5.16
CA GLY A 294 15.00 30.30 -5.66
C GLY A 294 15.90 29.35 -4.86
N ASP A 295 16.84 29.92 -4.10
CA ASP A 295 17.68 29.16 -3.17
C ASP A 295 17.20 29.24 -1.72
N LEU A 296 16.18 30.04 -1.42
CA LEU A 296 15.70 30.23 -0.05
C LEU A 296 14.75 29.09 0.35
N LEU A 297 14.93 28.61 1.58
CA LEU A 297 14.02 27.69 2.25
C LEU A 297 13.19 28.41 3.32
N ASP A 298 11.87 28.24 3.25
CA ASP A 298 10.95 28.73 4.28
C ASP A 298 10.38 27.55 5.07
N SER A 299 11.08 27.21 6.16
CA SER A 299 10.67 26.14 7.07
C SER A 299 9.73 26.68 8.14
N SER A 300 8.64 25.97 8.41
CA SER A 300 7.78 26.29 9.54
C SER A 300 8.57 26.24 10.85
N SER A 301 8.19 27.10 11.81
CA SER A 301 8.85 27.14 13.12
C SER A 301 8.78 25.79 13.84
N GLY A 302 7.75 24.99 13.57
CA GLY A 302 7.58 23.65 14.09
C GLY A 302 8.49 22.58 13.48
N ASN A 303 9.25 22.86 12.41
CA ASN A 303 10.19 21.90 11.82
C ASN A 303 11.61 22.05 12.40
N ARG A 304 11.89 21.40 13.54
CA ARG A 304 13.18 21.53 14.25
C ARG A 304 14.38 21.10 13.41
N ALA A 305 14.23 20.04 12.61
CA ALA A 305 15.27 19.54 11.72
C ALA A 305 15.76 20.55 10.68
N LEU A 306 14.87 21.43 10.20
CA LEU A 306 15.18 22.42 9.15
C LEU A 306 15.16 23.87 9.64
N ARG A 307 14.77 24.14 10.89
CA ARG A 307 14.55 25.50 11.45
C ARG A 307 15.71 26.47 11.22
N ASN A 308 16.94 25.97 11.28
CA ASN A 308 18.16 26.79 11.18
C ASN A 308 18.81 26.74 9.79
N ILE A 309 18.14 26.15 8.80
CA ILE A 309 18.65 25.97 7.44
C ILE A 309 17.81 26.85 6.51
N GLN A 310 18.43 27.94 6.03
CA GLN A 310 17.74 28.98 5.26
C GLN A 310 17.94 28.87 3.75
N SER A 311 18.86 28.00 3.31
CA SER A 311 19.16 27.84 1.89
C SER A 311 19.15 26.37 1.46
N LEU A 312 18.75 26.17 0.21
CA LEU A 312 18.58 24.86 -0.40
C LEU A 312 19.93 24.16 -0.57
N ASP A 313 20.98 24.88 -0.97
CA ASP A 313 22.33 24.34 -1.10
C ASP A 313 22.84 23.74 0.23
N VAL A 314 22.63 24.44 1.35
CA VAL A 314 23.01 23.99 2.70
C VAL A 314 22.20 22.76 3.10
N ALA A 315 20.89 22.76 2.84
CA ALA A 315 20.03 21.60 3.12
C ALA A 315 20.48 20.37 2.34
N VAL A 316 20.69 20.50 1.02
CA VAL A 316 21.11 19.39 0.15
C VAL A 316 22.47 18.84 0.59
N ASN A 317 23.42 19.71 0.94
CA ASN A 317 24.73 19.28 1.43
C ASN A 317 24.64 18.53 2.77
N ALA A 318 23.81 19.02 3.70
CA ALA A 318 23.58 18.37 4.99
C ALA A 318 22.92 16.99 4.82
N ILE A 319 21.91 16.89 3.94
CA ILE A 319 21.24 15.62 3.58
C ILE A 319 22.25 14.64 2.99
N ARG A 320 23.02 15.05 1.97
CA ARG A 320 24.02 14.17 1.34
C ARG A 320 25.06 13.68 2.33
N LYS A 321 25.53 14.55 3.23
CA LYS A 321 26.48 14.16 4.28
C LYS A 321 25.87 13.13 5.24
N ALA A 322 24.61 13.30 5.63
CA ALA A 322 23.91 12.36 6.50
C ALA A 322 23.71 10.98 5.86
N LEU A 323 23.54 10.93 4.54
CA LEU A 323 23.36 9.68 3.79
C LEU A 323 24.69 8.98 3.49
N GLN A 324 25.79 9.73 3.30
CA GLN A 324 27.13 9.17 3.06
C GLN A 324 27.76 8.55 4.32
N GLY A 325 27.41 9.05 5.52
CA GLY A 325 27.90 8.52 6.79
C GLY A 325 27.45 7.10 7.14
N THR A 326 26.68 6.45 6.26
CA THR A 326 26.08 5.11 6.45
C THR A 326 26.76 4.03 5.61
N ILE A 327 27.77 4.38 4.79
CA ILE A 327 28.64 3.42 4.10
C ILE A 327 29.87 3.18 4.99
N SER A 328 29.71 2.37 6.03
CA SER A 328 30.82 1.85 6.84
C SER A 328 30.46 0.52 7.46
#